data_AF-A0A7Y2EX43-F1
#
_entry.id   AF-A0A7Y2EX43-F1
#
_cell.length_a   1.000
_cell.length_b   1.000
_cell.length_c   1.000
_cell.angle_alpha   90.00
_cell.angle_beta   90.00
_cell.angle_gamma   90.00
#
_symmetry.space_group_name_H-M   'P 1'
#
loop_
_entity.id
_entity.type
_entity.pdbx_description
1 polymer ?
#
loop_
_entity_poly.entity_id
_entity_poly.type
_entity_poly.pdbx_seq_one_letter_code
_entity_poly.pdbx_strand_id
1 'polypeptide(L)'
;MNFKYAMIMKKFYTFILTVTLCLGINVNAQERYVDEIFTDVDVSSDELYGVNATVLLVSVVGEAVPQPLFADIYSPTGDTETARPLVIYAHTGNFLPHPQNGSPSGTKTDSTVVEICTRLAKMGYVVASIDYRLGWNPLATTQEERTATLINAAYRGVQDARTAIKYFKRTVAEFGNPHGIDPGKIVLWGQGTGGYISLACTGLDDYNKVLLPKFFADDGMGGFIPMVIEPINGDIYADSVGIVPPGYPVFPAGDTLCYPNHVGYDAEFNLCVNVGGAMGDSTWLDAGDVPIISVQTPTDPFAPYTTGVLIVPTTNEPVVEVSGSYDVQTMQAAFGNNAEWLEHDFIDPFSTRANMVNDGLEGLFPVVREVPAQVLDSSPWDFWDPATNANHDNGLLTNPDMSAVKAKTFIDSIIGYYAPRACITLGLGCDLQGSGITVGVEDLNSNDVGLFISPNPGVDQITFRTSTEFPIEDIYVYDLEGRLVAAHVNVQNNVFELQKNSLSTGMFIAELRFADQKRVSKKVIFK
;
A
#
# COMPACT_ATOMS: atom_id res chain seq x y z
N MET A 1 -23.38 56.07 -45.27
CA MET A 1 -22.91 56.03 -43.86
C MET A 1 -23.05 54.63 -43.21
N ASN A 2 -23.34 53.55 -43.96
CA ASN A 2 -23.69 52.24 -43.37
C ASN A 2 -22.71 51.07 -43.63
N PHE A 3 -21.60 51.28 -44.35
CA PHE A 3 -20.66 50.18 -44.66
C PHE A 3 -19.46 50.07 -43.71
N LYS A 4 -19.05 51.15 -43.04
CA LYS A 4 -17.90 51.13 -42.10
C LYS A 4 -18.24 50.49 -40.74
N TYR A 5 -19.50 50.57 -40.28
CA TYR A 5 -19.92 50.00 -38.99
C TYR A 5 -20.02 48.46 -39.03
N ALA A 6 -20.46 47.87 -40.14
CA ALA A 6 -20.61 46.41 -40.27
C ALA A 6 -19.27 45.66 -40.26
N MET A 7 -18.19 46.26 -40.79
CA MET A 7 -16.86 45.64 -40.83
C MET A 7 -16.13 45.68 -39.48
N ILE A 8 -16.39 46.73 -38.68
CA ILE A 8 -15.83 46.87 -37.33
C ILE A 8 -16.52 45.91 -36.36
N MET A 9 -17.85 45.76 -36.45
CA MET A 9 -18.59 44.77 -35.65
C MET A 9 -18.16 43.33 -35.96
N LYS A 10 -17.95 42.95 -37.23
CA LYS A 10 -17.48 41.59 -37.58
C LYS A 10 -16.10 41.27 -36.99
N LYS A 11 -15.16 42.23 -36.99
CA LYS A 11 -13.84 42.06 -36.36
C LYS A 11 -13.90 42.03 -34.84
N PHE A 12 -14.84 42.75 -34.23
CA PHE A 12 -15.06 42.74 -32.77
C PHE A 12 -15.67 41.41 -32.30
N TYR A 13 -16.62 40.84 -33.05
CA TYR A 13 -17.17 39.51 -32.73
C TYR A 13 -16.18 38.39 -32.97
N THR A 14 -15.31 38.46 -33.99
CA THR A 14 -14.23 37.48 -34.18
C THR A 14 -13.18 37.59 -33.06
N PHE A 15 -12.86 38.80 -32.58
CA PHE A 15 -11.92 38.98 -31.47
C PHE A 15 -12.49 38.50 -30.12
N ILE A 16 -13.78 38.75 -29.84
CA ILE A 16 -14.45 38.25 -28.63
C ILE A 16 -14.63 36.72 -28.67
N LEU A 17 -14.92 36.12 -29.82
CA LEU A 17 -15.02 34.65 -29.94
C LEU A 17 -13.67 33.95 -29.78
N THR A 18 -12.55 34.62 -30.10
CA THR A 18 -11.20 34.06 -29.93
C THR A 18 -10.68 34.24 -28.49
N VAL A 19 -11.07 35.32 -27.79
CA VAL A 19 -10.67 35.58 -26.40
C VAL A 19 -11.52 34.78 -25.40
N THR A 20 -12.77 34.42 -25.73
CA THR A 20 -13.62 33.58 -24.86
C THR A 20 -13.27 32.08 -24.95
N LEU A 21 -12.51 31.66 -25.98
CA LEU A 21 -11.99 30.29 -26.11
C LEU A 21 -10.67 30.07 -25.35
N CYS A 22 -10.11 31.13 -24.73
CA CYS A 22 -8.93 31.06 -23.86
C CYS A 22 -9.27 31.16 -22.37
N LEU A 23 -10.55 30.99 -21.99
CA LEU A 23 -10.89 30.68 -20.60
C LEU A 23 -10.25 29.32 -20.29
N GLY A 24 -9.22 29.37 -19.45
CA GLY A 24 -8.30 28.28 -19.17
C GLY A 24 -9.03 26.98 -18.89
N ILE A 25 -8.90 26.05 -19.82
CA ILE A 25 -9.02 24.63 -19.52
C ILE A 25 -7.72 24.34 -18.77
N ASN A 26 -7.77 24.29 -17.44
CA ASN A 26 -6.75 23.56 -16.69
C ASN A 26 -6.99 22.10 -17.06
N VAL A 27 -6.37 21.66 -18.15
CA VAL A 27 -6.18 20.24 -18.40
C VAL A 27 -5.15 19.84 -17.36
N ASN A 28 -5.60 19.33 -16.21
CA ASN A 28 -4.71 18.54 -15.38
C ASN A 28 -4.26 17.37 -16.27
N ALA A 29 -2.96 17.29 -16.54
CA ALA A 29 -2.42 16.12 -17.20
C ALA A 29 -2.73 14.92 -16.30
N GLN A 30 -3.21 13.82 -16.88
CA GLN A 30 -3.37 12.59 -16.11
C GLN A 30 -2.00 12.14 -15.63
N GLU A 31 -1.90 11.80 -14.36
CA GLU A 31 -0.63 11.51 -13.71
C GLU A 31 -0.40 10.01 -13.64
N ARG A 32 0.73 9.54 -14.18
CA ARG A 32 1.10 8.12 -14.11
C ARG A 32 1.21 7.69 -12.64
N TYR A 33 0.77 6.47 -12.35
CA TYR A 33 0.71 5.86 -11.03
C TYR A 33 -0.35 6.42 -10.09
N VAL A 34 -1.10 7.43 -10.54
CA VAL A 34 -2.20 8.07 -9.80
C VAL A 34 -3.53 7.95 -10.57
N ASP A 35 -3.50 8.23 -11.86
CA ASP A 35 -4.66 8.13 -12.76
C ASP A 35 -4.54 6.93 -13.70
N GLU A 36 -5.69 6.41 -14.16
CA GLU A 36 -5.73 5.44 -15.26
C GLU A 36 -5.37 6.14 -16.58
N ILE A 37 -4.13 5.93 -17.05
CA ILE A 37 -3.61 6.51 -18.30
C ILE A 37 -3.56 5.51 -19.46
N PHE A 38 -3.65 4.21 -19.16
CA PHE A 38 -3.74 3.14 -20.16
C PHE A 38 -5.19 2.66 -20.30
N THR A 39 -5.58 2.33 -21.54
CA THR A 39 -6.93 1.85 -21.83
C THR A 39 -7.08 0.36 -21.56
N ASP A 40 -6.03 -0.41 -21.84
CA ASP A 40 -6.03 -1.87 -21.91
C ASP A 40 -4.88 -2.48 -21.07
N VAL A 41 -5.06 -3.73 -20.69
CA VAL A 41 -4.10 -4.51 -19.90
C VAL A 41 -3.84 -5.86 -20.55
N ASP A 42 -2.58 -6.29 -20.54
CA ASP A 42 -2.15 -7.62 -20.91
C ASP A 42 -2.09 -8.49 -19.65
N VAL A 43 -2.67 -9.70 -19.71
CA VAL A 43 -2.71 -10.65 -18.59
C VAL A 43 -1.98 -11.94 -18.99
N SER A 44 -0.91 -12.27 -18.26
CA SER A 44 -0.24 -13.57 -18.34
C SER A 44 -0.71 -14.44 -17.18
N SER A 45 -1.46 -15.49 -17.46
CA SER A 45 -2.04 -16.35 -16.43
C SER A 45 -1.14 -17.52 -16.05
N ASP A 46 -1.28 -17.95 -14.80
CA ASP A 46 -0.67 -19.15 -14.23
C ASP A 46 0.87 -19.21 -14.40
N GLU A 47 1.52 -18.10 -14.12
CA GLU A 47 2.98 -18.03 -14.10
C GLU A 47 3.53 -18.67 -12.83
N LEU A 48 4.36 -19.70 -12.98
CA LEU A 48 4.94 -20.44 -11.86
C LEU A 48 5.99 -19.59 -11.14
N TYR A 49 5.71 -19.21 -9.88
CA TYR A 49 6.66 -18.47 -9.05
C TYR A 49 7.32 -19.33 -7.98
N GLY A 50 6.87 -20.57 -7.74
CA GLY A 50 7.47 -21.44 -6.74
C GLY A 50 6.80 -22.81 -6.64
N VAL A 51 7.37 -23.70 -5.83
CA VAL A 51 6.75 -24.98 -5.48
C VAL A 51 6.88 -25.16 -3.97
N ASN A 52 5.78 -25.47 -3.29
CA ASN A 52 5.82 -25.69 -1.85
C ASN A 52 4.84 -26.78 -1.38
N ALA A 53 4.94 -27.23 -0.12
CA ALA A 53 4.21 -28.40 0.36
C ALA A 53 2.77 -28.06 0.77
N THR A 54 1.78 -28.59 0.06
CA THR A 54 0.37 -28.49 0.43
C THR A 54 -0.02 -29.56 1.43
N VAL A 55 -0.89 -29.19 2.38
CA VAL A 55 -1.45 -30.11 3.39
C VAL A 55 -2.90 -30.45 3.10
N LEU A 56 -3.52 -29.86 2.06
CA LEU A 56 -4.92 -30.09 1.71
C LEU A 56 -5.24 -31.55 1.40
N LEU A 57 -4.25 -32.30 0.92
CA LEU A 57 -4.41 -33.69 0.51
C LEU A 57 -4.09 -34.69 1.62
N VAL A 58 -3.66 -34.24 2.80
CA VAL A 58 -3.18 -35.12 3.87
C VAL A 58 -4.23 -36.14 4.31
N SER A 59 -5.51 -35.77 4.31
CA SER A 59 -6.63 -36.67 4.66
C SER A 59 -6.86 -37.80 3.65
N VAL A 60 -6.30 -37.68 2.44
CA VAL A 60 -6.45 -38.63 1.34
C VAL A 60 -5.16 -39.43 1.12
N VAL A 61 -4.01 -38.74 1.07
CA VAL A 61 -2.72 -39.37 0.75
C VAL A 61 -1.90 -39.73 1.99
N GLY A 62 -2.19 -39.13 3.14
CA GLY A 62 -1.46 -39.37 4.39
C GLY A 62 -0.13 -38.64 4.51
N GLU A 63 0.19 -37.70 3.61
CA GLU A 63 1.43 -36.91 3.58
C GLU A 63 1.17 -35.52 2.96
N ALA A 64 2.10 -34.59 3.15
CA ALA A 64 2.13 -33.34 2.41
C ALA A 64 2.63 -33.57 0.98
N VAL A 65 2.12 -32.78 0.03
CA VAL A 65 2.40 -32.97 -1.40
C VAL A 65 2.99 -31.71 -1.99
N PRO A 66 4.04 -31.78 -2.84
CA PRO A 66 4.49 -30.62 -3.60
C PRO A 66 3.36 -30.03 -4.45
N GLN A 67 3.08 -28.74 -4.27
CA GLN A 67 2.11 -27.96 -5.02
C GLN A 67 2.82 -26.79 -5.72
N PRO A 68 2.65 -26.61 -7.03
CA PRO A 68 3.09 -25.40 -7.71
C PRO A 68 2.29 -24.18 -7.25
N LEU A 69 2.96 -23.04 -7.14
CA LEU A 69 2.39 -21.76 -6.76
C LEU A 69 2.43 -20.82 -7.96
N PHE A 70 1.28 -20.24 -8.30
CA PHE A 70 1.07 -19.51 -9.54
C PHE A 70 0.69 -18.05 -9.30
N ALA A 71 1.01 -17.20 -10.27
CA ALA A 71 0.61 -15.80 -10.30
C ALA A 71 -0.04 -15.45 -11.65
N ASP A 72 -1.07 -14.60 -11.62
CA ASP A 72 -1.54 -13.92 -12.82
C ASP A 72 -0.91 -12.52 -12.87
N ILE A 73 -0.21 -12.22 -13.96
CA ILE A 73 0.55 -10.99 -14.14
C ILE A 73 -0.22 -10.03 -15.04
N TYR A 74 -0.61 -8.89 -14.49
CA TYR A 74 -1.28 -7.79 -15.17
C TYR A 74 -0.26 -6.70 -15.49
N SER A 75 -0.23 -6.24 -16.73
CA SER A 75 0.63 -5.14 -17.16
C SER A 75 -0.08 -4.23 -18.16
N PRO A 76 0.21 -2.92 -18.19
CA PRO A 76 -0.39 -2.00 -19.15
C PRO A 76 0.02 -2.34 -20.59
N THR A 77 -0.97 -2.49 -21.48
CA THR A 77 -0.71 -2.74 -22.90
C THR A 77 -0.05 -1.53 -23.55
N GLY A 78 1.07 -1.75 -24.24
CA GLY A 78 1.79 -0.71 -24.99
C GLY A 78 2.61 0.26 -24.13
N ASP A 79 2.79 -0.03 -22.84
CA ASP A 79 3.69 0.74 -21.98
C ASP A 79 5.15 0.54 -22.40
N THR A 80 5.90 1.64 -22.47
CA THR A 80 7.33 1.66 -22.82
C THR A 80 8.25 1.72 -21.60
N GLU A 81 7.71 1.94 -20.40
CA GLU A 81 8.51 1.91 -19.18
C GLU A 81 8.97 0.48 -18.88
N THR A 82 10.25 0.34 -18.52
CA THR A 82 10.92 -0.96 -18.33
C THR A 82 11.31 -1.24 -16.89
N ALA A 83 11.07 -0.29 -15.98
CA ALA A 83 11.32 -0.41 -14.56
C ALA A 83 10.11 0.14 -13.78
N ARG A 84 9.03 -0.65 -13.74
CA ARG A 84 7.75 -0.26 -13.15
C ARG A 84 7.61 -0.78 -11.71
N PRO A 85 6.92 -0.06 -10.81
CA PRO A 85 6.59 -0.59 -9.49
C PRO A 85 5.76 -1.87 -9.62
N LEU A 86 6.08 -2.86 -8.79
CA LEU A 86 5.38 -4.13 -8.70
C LEU A 86 4.42 -4.11 -7.52
N VAL A 87 3.17 -4.53 -7.73
CA VAL A 87 2.22 -4.86 -6.67
C VAL A 87 2.02 -6.37 -6.64
N ILE A 88 2.33 -7.02 -5.53
CA ILE A 88 2.01 -8.44 -5.30
C ILE A 88 0.71 -8.48 -4.50
N TYR A 89 -0.33 -9.08 -5.06
CA TYR A 89 -1.67 -9.12 -4.49
C TYR A 89 -2.02 -10.52 -3.97
N ALA A 90 -2.32 -10.65 -2.68
CA ALA A 90 -2.80 -11.86 -2.04
C ALA A 90 -4.32 -11.79 -1.76
N HIS A 91 -5.07 -12.76 -2.28
CA HIS A 91 -6.52 -12.84 -2.15
C HIS A 91 -7.01 -13.31 -0.76
N THR A 92 -8.29 -13.09 -0.45
CA THR A 92 -8.93 -13.64 0.77
C THR A 92 -9.23 -15.14 0.64
N GLY A 93 -9.82 -15.76 1.65
CA GLY A 93 -10.41 -17.11 1.52
C GLY A 93 -10.20 -18.03 2.71
N ASN A 94 -9.84 -17.50 3.88
CA ASN A 94 -9.59 -18.19 5.15
C ASN A 94 -8.69 -19.43 5.06
N PHE A 95 -7.75 -19.41 4.11
CA PHE A 95 -6.85 -20.51 3.82
C PHE A 95 -7.57 -21.82 3.47
N LEU A 96 -8.80 -21.78 2.93
CA LEU A 96 -9.47 -22.96 2.38
C LEU A 96 -9.81 -22.74 0.90
N PRO A 97 -9.86 -23.81 0.10
CA PRO A 97 -10.29 -23.70 -1.29
C PRO A 97 -11.71 -23.15 -1.38
N HIS A 98 -11.98 -22.27 -2.35
CA HIS A 98 -13.34 -21.92 -2.72
C HIS A 98 -13.99 -23.08 -3.51
N PRO A 99 -15.27 -23.44 -3.24
CA PRO A 99 -16.21 -22.83 -2.30
C PRO A 99 -16.19 -23.41 -0.87
N GLN A 100 -15.32 -24.38 -0.56
CA GLN A 100 -15.25 -25.05 0.75
C GLN A 100 -14.93 -24.10 1.90
N ASN A 101 -14.33 -22.95 1.61
CA ASN A 101 -14.09 -21.88 2.57
C ASN A 101 -15.36 -21.22 3.14
N GLY A 102 -16.54 -21.49 2.55
CA GLY A 102 -17.81 -20.92 2.95
C GLY A 102 -17.97 -19.43 2.63
N SER A 103 -17.03 -18.82 1.91
CA SER A 103 -17.05 -17.40 1.54
C SER A 103 -17.32 -17.23 0.03
N PRO A 104 -17.91 -16.10 -0.41
CA PRO A 104 -18.17 -15.87 -1.83
C PRO A 104 -16.89 -15.69 -2.65
N SER A 105 -15.78 -15.37 -2.01
CA SER A 105 -14.44 -15.17 -2.59
C SER A 105 -13.44 -16.16 -1.99
N GLY A 106 -12.31 -16.35 -2.65
CA GLY A 106 -11.24 -17.24 -2.21
C GLY A 106 -10.15 -17.52 -3.25
N THR A 107 -10.06 -16.75 -4.34
CA THR A 107 -9.17 -17.07 -5.47
C THR A 107 -8.46 -15.84 -6.03
N LYS A 108 -7.29 -16.03 -6.66
CA LYS A 108 -6.56 -14.97 -7.39
C LYS A 108 -7.33 -14.36 -8.57
N THR A 109 -8.46 -14.95 -8.95
CA THR A 109 -9.34 -14.54 -10.05
C THR A 109 -10.70 -13.99 -9.60
N ASP A 110 -10.91 -13.76 -8.30
CA ASP A 110 -12.15 -13.18 -7.80
C ASP A 110 -12.40 -11.78 -8.41
N SER A 111 -13.66 -11.37 -8.55
CA SER A 111 -14.00 -10.15 -9.29
C SER A 111 -13.35 -8.88 -8.71
N THR A 112 -13.25 -8.79 -7.38
CA THR A 112 -12.52 -7.71 -6.68
C THR A 112 -11.03 -7.70 -7.06
N VAL A 113 -10.40 -8.87 -7.09
CA VAL A 113 -8.97 -9.03 -7.39
C VAL A 113 -8.69 -8.59 -8.81
N VAL A 114 -9.47 -9.10 -9.77
CA VAL A 114 -9.37 -8.72 -11.18
C VAL A 114 -9.57 -7.22 -11.36
N GLU A 115 -10.55 -6.63 -10.68
CA GLU A 115 -10.83 -5.19 -10.76
C GLU A 115 -9.66 -4.34 -10.25
N ILE A 116 -9.13 -4.63 -9.05
CA ILE A 116 -8.01 -3.87 -8.46
C ILE A 116 -6.75 -4.05 -9.32
N CYS A 117 -6.40 -5.30 -9.69
CA CYS A 117 -5.22 -5.57 -10.50
C CYS A 117 -5.28 -4.88 -11.86
N THR A 118 -6.45 -4.89 -12.50
CA THR A 118 -6.66 -4.19 -13.79
C THR A 118 -6.47 -2.68 -13.65
N ARG A 119 -7.05 -2.06 -12.61
CA ARG A 119 -6.95 -0.60 -12.43
C ARG A 119 -5.53 -0.15 -12.11
N LEU A 120 -4.85 -0.85 -11.19
CA LEU A 120 -3.44 -0.60 -10.90
C LEU A 120 -2.57 -0.78 -12.15
N ALA A 121 -2.80 -1.83 -12.96
CA ALA A 121 -2.09 -1.98 -14.23
C ALA A 121 -2.37 -0.81 -15.19
N LYS A 122 -3.62 -0.32 -15.28
CA LYS A 122 -3.97 0.86 -16.06
C LYS A 122 -3.36 2.17 -15.56
N MET A 123 -2.96 2.23 -14.30
CA MET A 123 -2.20 3.35 -13.73
C MET A 123 -0.70 3.26 -14.03
N GLY A 124 -0.21 2.13 -14.58
CA GLY A 124 1.19 1.94 -14.97
C GLY A 124 1.99 0.96 -14.09
N TYR A 125 1.35 0.32 -13.12
CA TYR A 125 1.99 -0.72 -12.29
C TYR A 125 2.07 -2.06 -13.04
N VAL A 126 2.98 -2.93 -12.62
CA VAL A 126 2.85 -4.37 -12.87
C VAL A 126 2.19 -4.98 -11.63
N VAL A 127 1.20 -5.84 -11.81
CA VAL A 127 0.50 -6.48 -10.67
C VAL A 127 0.58 -7.99 -10.81
N ALA A 128 1.03 -8.67 -9.75
CA ALA A 128 1.05 -10.12 -9.66
C ALA A 128 0.00 -10.60 -8.65
N SER A 129 -1.13 -11.12 -9.14
CA SER A 129 -2.14 -11.76 -8.30
C SER A 129 -1.72 -13.19 -8.00
N ILE A 130 -1.32 -13.48 -6.76
CA ILE A 130 -0.71 -14.76 -6.39
C ILE A 130 -1.72 -15.71 -5.76
N ASP A 131 -1.63 -16.99 -6.11
CA ASP A 131 -2.09 -18.08 -5.25
C ASP A 131 -1.02 -18.35 -4.18
N TYR A 132 -1.43 -18.81 -3.00
CA TYR A 132 -0.55 -19.24 -1.92
C TYR A 132 -1.08 -20.55 -1.32
N ARG A 133 -0.26 -21.28 -0.54
CA ARG A 133 -0.69 -22.54 0.06
C ARG A 133 -1.87 -22.32 0.99
N LEU A 134 -2.88 -23.13 0.76
CA LEU A 134 -4.06 -23.24 1.60
C LEU A 134 -3.94 -24.48 2.52
N GLY A 135 -4.94 -24.65 3.37
CA GLY A 135 -5.25 -25.86 4.11
C GLY A 135 -5.03 -25.72 5.61
N TRP A 136 -6.09 -25.83 6.39
CA TRP A 136 -6.08 -26.10 7.81
C TRP A 136 -7.19 -27.10 8.11
N ASN A 137 -7.31 -27.61 9.34
CA ASN A 137 -8.30 -28.62 9.67
C ASN A 137 -9.51 -28.00 10.40
N PRO A 138 -10.56 -27.52 9.70
CA PRO A 138 -11.77 -27.00 10.35
C PRO A 138 -12.62 -28.09 11.02
N LEU A 139 -12.33 -29.37 10.74
CA LEU A 139 -13.06 -30.51 11.27
C LEU A 139 -12.34 -31.18 12.46
N ALA A 140 -11.22 -30.61 12.91
CA ALA A 140 -10.53 -31.10 14.10
C ALA A 140 -11.48 -31.06 15.31
N THR A 141 -11.33 -32.04 16.21
CA THR A 141 -12.30 -32.24 17.30
C THR A 141 -12.19 -31.18 18.39
N THR A 142 -11.02 -30.57 18.56
CA THR A 142 -10.75 -29.53 19.57
C THR A 142 -10.57 -28.17 18.92
N GLN A 143 -11.00 -27.11 19.62
CA GLN A 143 -10.80 -25.73 19.18
C GLN A 143 -9.31 -25.40 19.02
N GLU A 144 -8.49 -25.97 19.89
CA GLU A 144 -7.05 -25.76 19.90
C GLU A 144 -6.36 -26.33 18.67
N GLU A 145 -6.71 -27.54 18.23
CA GLU A 145 -6.15 -28.13 17.00
C GLU A 145 -6.60 -27.35 15.74
N ARG A 146 -7.86 -26.88 15.72
CA ARG A 146 -8.35 -25.98 14.66
C ARG A 146 -7.53 -24.69 14.60
N THR A 147 -7.28 -24.09 15.77
CA THR A 147 -6.49 -22.86 15.91
C THR A 147 -5.05 -23.08 15.46
N ALA A 148 -4.38 -24.11 15.97
CA ALA A 148 -2.99 -24.41 15.63
C ALA A 148 -2.80 -24.67 14.13
N THR A 149 -3.70 -25.43 13.50
CA THR A 149 -3.62 -25.70 12.05
C THR A 149 -3.92 -24.46 11.20
N LEU A 150 -4.78 -23.54 11.67
CA LEU A 150 -5.03 -22.26 11.01
C LEU A 150 -3.83 -21.29 11.12
N ILE A 151 -3.19 -21.21 12.29
CA ILE A 151 -1.94 -20.43 12.47
C ILE A 151 -0.82 -20.97 11.55
N ASN A 152 -0.71 -22.29 11.40
CA ASN A 152 0.21 -22.91 10.43
C ASN A 152 -0.11 -22.54 8.97
N ALA A 153 -1.38 -22.33 8.63
CA ALA A 153 -1.76 -21.87 7.30
C ALA A 153 -1.35 -20.40 7.06
N ALA A 154 -1.52 -19.54 8.06
CA ALA A 154 -1.03 -18.15 8.00
C ALA A 154 0.48 -18.08 7.83
N TYR A 155 1.25 -18.87 8.59
CA TYR A 155 2.71 -18.93 8.48
C TYR A 155 3.18 -19.37 7.08
N ARG A 156 2.51 -20.36 6.48
CA ARG A 156 2.80 -20.79 5.09
C ARG A 156 2.45 -19.72 4.06
N GLY A 157 1.38 -18.96 4.27
CA GLY A 157 1.05 -17.80 3.44
C GLY A 157 2.17 -16.74 3.42
N VAL A 158 2.78 -16.46 4.58
CA VAL A 158 3.94 -15.53 4.68
C VAL A 158 5.14 -16.05 3.88
N GLN A 159 5.46 -17.33 4.04
CA GLN A 159 6.52 -18.00 3.27
C GLN A 159 6.30 -17.89 1.75
N ASP A 160 5.05 -18.06 1.30
CA ASP A 160 4.72 -18.06 -0.12
C ASP A 160 4.70 -16.64 -0.70
N ALA A 161 4.21 -15.64 0.05
CA ALA A 161 4.32 -14.23 -0.35
C ALA A 161 5.78 -13.77 -0.46
N ARG A 162 6.64 -14.18 0.48
CA ARG A 162 8.09 -13.93 0.40
C ARG A 162 8.74 -14.65 -0.77
N THR A 163 8.30 -15.87 -1.06
CA THR A 163 8.73 -16.61 -2.26
C THR A 163 8.39 -15.86 -3.55
N ALA A 164 7.19 -15.27 -3.64
CA ALA A 164 6.81 -14.43 -4.78
C ALA A 164 7.71 -13.19 -4.93
N ILE A 165 8.01 -12.47 -3.84
CA ILE A 165 8.94 -11.33 -3.86
C ILE A 165 10.32 -11.77 -4.41
N LYS A 166 10.87 -12.85 -3.85
CA LYS A 166 12.16 -13.41 -4.26
C LYS A 166 12.15 -13.84 -5.74
N TYR A 167 11.06 -14.43 -6.22
CA TYR A 167 10.88 -14.80 -7.63
C TYR A 167 11.07 -13.59 -8.54
N PHE A 168 10.33 -12.52 -8.29
CA PHE A 168 10.39 -11.31 -9.12
C PHE A 168 11.75 -10.63 -9.07
N LYS A 169 12.37 -10.52 -7.88
CA LYS A 169 13.74 -9.99 -7.77
C LYS A 169 14.75 -10.83 -8.54
N ARG A 170 14.62 -12.16 -8.45
CA ARG A 170 15.45 -13.10 -9.21
C ARG A 170 15.25 -12.98 -10.70
N THR A 171 14.02 -12.76 -11.19
CA THR A 171 13.79 -12.64 -12.64
C THR A 171 14.40 -11.38 -13.23
N VAL A 172 14.47 -10.29 -12.44
CA VAL A 172 15.27 -9.12 -12.81
C VAL A 172 16.76 -9.45 -12.90
N ALA A 173 17.32 -10.10 -11.87
CA ALA A 173 18.75 -10.36 -11.75
C ALA A 173 19.28 -11.43 -12.73
N GLU A 174 18.53 -12.51 -12.96
CA GLU A 174 18.98 -13.69 -13.72
C GLU A 174 18.33 -13.83 -15.10
N PHE A 175 17.13 -13.30 -15.30
CA PHE A 175 16.31 -13.57 -16.49
C PHE A 175 16.05 -12.34 -17.36
N GLY A 176 16.80 -11.25 -17.14
CA GLY A 176 16.73 -10.05 -17.98
C GLY A 176 15.45 -9.23 -17.78
N ASN A 177 14.82 -9.32 -16.61
CA ASN A 177 13.63 -8.57 -16.23
C ASN A 177 12.44 -8.75 -17.20
N PRO A 178 11.91 -9.97 -17.38
CA PRO A 178 10.86 -10.25 -18.35
C PRO A 178 9.55 -9.50 -18.08
N HIS A 179 9.33 -9.04 -16.85
CA HIS A 179 8.14 -8.28 -16.46
C HIS A 179 8.33 -6.76 -16.54
N GLY A 180 9.55 -6.26 -16.80
CA GLY A 180 9.85 -4.83 -16.81
C GLY A 180 9.51 -4.13 -15.49
N ILE A 181 9.90 -4.73 -14.37
CA ILE A 181 9.68 -4.21 -13.00
C ILE A 181 10.94 -3.57 -12.43
N ASP A 182 10.78 -2.71 -11.43
CA ASP A 182 11.85 -2.25 -10.55
C ASP A 182 11.88 -3.12 -9.28
N PRO A 183 12.95 -3.91 -9.02
CA PRO A 183 13.02 -4.78 -7.84
C PRO A 183 13.15 -4.00 -6.52
N GLY A 184 13.39 -2.69 -6.56
CA GLY A 184 13.42 -1.79 -5.40
C GLY A 184 12.11 -1.06 -5.13
N LYS A 185 11.04 -1.35 -5.88
CA LYS A 185 9.72 -0.72 -5.74
C LYS A 185 8.60 -1.75 -5.72
N ILE A 186 8.44 -2.40 -4.57
CA ILE A 186 7.49 -3.51 -4.39
C ILE A 186 6.46 -3.15 -3.32
N VAL A 187 5.19 -3.37 -3.65
CA VAL A 187 4.05 -3.27 -2.75
C VAL A 187 3.55 -4.68 -2.46
N LEU A 188 3.33 -5.01 -1.19
CA LEU A 188 2.64 -6.23 -0.80
C LEU A 188 1.20 -5.88 -0.38
N TRP A 189 0.24 -6.26 -1.21
CA TRP A 189 -1.18 -5.96 -1.06
C TRP A 189 -1.95 -7.21 -0.65
N GLY A 190 -2.67 -7.13 0.46
CA GLY A 190 -3.45 -8.24 1.00
C GLY A 190 -4.92 -7.88 1.19
N GLN A 191 -5.83 -8.76 0.77
CA GLN A 191 -7.26 -8.63 1.01
C GLN A 191 -7.80 -9.77 1.87
N GLY A 192 -8.58 -9.44 2.90
CA GLY A 192 -9.10 -10.38 3.89
C GLY A 192 -7.97 -11.24 4.45
N THR A 193 -7.99 -12.55 4.17
CA THR A 193 -6.90 -13.48 4.51
C THR A 193 -5.53 -13.03 3.99
N GLY A 194 -5.45 -12.50 2.78
CA GLY A 194 -4.23 -11.90 2.25
C GLY A 194 -3.74 -10.71 3.08
N GLY A 195 -4.64 -9.98 3.76
CA GLY A 195 -4.28 -8.90 4.68
C GLY A 195 -3.56 -9.40 5.94
N TYR A 196 -3.92 -10.58 6.45
CA TYR A 196 -3.15 -11.23 7.52
C TYR A 196 -1.74 -11.59 7.02
N ILE A 197 -1.63 -12.04 5.77
CA ILE A 197 -0.34 -12.38 5.14
C ILE A 197 0.51 -11.12 4.97
N SER A 198 -0.02 -10.03 4.40
CA SER A 198 0.75 -8.81 4.14
C SER A 198 1.21 -8.14 5.44
N LEU A 199 0.35 -8.07 6.46
CA LEU A 199 0.71 -7.57 7.79
C LEU A 199 1.75 -8.47 8.46
N ALA A 200 1.61 -9.79 8.41
CA ALA A 200 2.59 -10.71 8.96
C ALA A 200 3.92 -10.64 8.20
N CYS A 201 3.94 -10.49 6.87
CA CYS A 201 5.17 -10.27 6.12
C CYS A 201 5.91 -9.00 6.57
N THR A 202 5.17 -7.98 7.02
CA THR A 202 5.72 -6.71 7.51
C THR A 202 6.36 -6.88 8.89
N GLY A 203 5.62 -7.36 9.89
CA GLY A 203 6.13 -7.42 11.27
C GLY A 203 6.80 -8.74 11.68
N LEU A 204 6.55 -9.86 10.99
CA LEU A 204 7.06 -11.18 11.39
C LEU A 204 8.37 -11.53 10.67
N ASP A 205 9.46 -10.90 11.09
CA ASP A 205 10.83 -11.05 10.56
C ASP A 205 11.74 -11.95 11.43
N ASP A 206 11.32 -12.27 12.66
CA ASP A 206 12.02 -13.17 13.58
C ASP A 206 11.08 -14.28 14.08
N TYR A 207 11.55 -15.53 14.09
CA TYR A 207 10.84 -16.67 14.67
C TYR A 207 10.44 -16.44 16.15
N ASN A 208 11.22 -15.69 16.92
CA ASN A 208 10.88 -15.38 18.31
C ASN A 208 9.55 -14.61 18.43
N LYS A 209 9.12 -13.89 17.40
CA LYS A 209 7.82 -13.20 17.36
C LYS A 209 6.63 -14.17 17.28
N VAL A 210 6.81 -15.41 16.84
CA VAL A 210 5.77 -16.46 16.95
C VAL A 210 5.80 -17.23 18.28
N LEU A 211 6.72 -16.92 19.20
CA LEU A 211 6.82 -17.56 20.52
C LEU A 211 6.08 -16.80 21.62
N LEU A 212 5.02 -16.06 21.27
CA LEU A 212 4.13 -15.43 22.24
C LEU A 212 3.21 -16.46 22.90
N PRO A 213 2.83 -16.32 24.19
CA PRO A 213 2.03 -17.32 24.91
C PRO A 213 0.72 -17.74 24.22
N LYS A 214 0.11 -16.85 23.43
CA LYS A 214 -1.12 -17.13 22.67
C LYS A 214 -0.92 -18.04 21.45
N PHE A 215 0.32 -18.26 21.03
CA PHE A 215 0.70 -19.14 19.91
C PHE A 215 1.27 -20.47 20.38
N PHE A 216 0.91 -20.90 21.60
CA PHE A 216 1.22 -22.22 22.13
C PHE A 216 -0.06 -23.05 22.24
N ALA A 217 0.04 -24.34 21.93
CA ALA A 217 -1.02 -25.33 22.11
C ALA A 217 -0.58 -26.38 23.16
N ASP A 218 -1.53 -27.01 23.85
CA ASP A 218 -1.34 -28.17 24.71
C ASP A 218 -0.72 -29.32 23.89
N ASP A 219 0.33 -29.93 24.44
CA ASP A 219 1.02 -31.06 23.80
C ASP A 219 0.31 -32.41 24.02
N GLY A 220 -0.83 -32.43 24.71
CA GLY A 220 -1.59 -33.61 25.10
C GLY A 220 -0.93 -34.42 26.23
N MET A 221 0.18 -33.94 26.79
CA MET A 221 0.97 -34.56 27.85
C MET A 221 1.10 -33.65 29.08
N GLY A 222 0.35 -32.54 29.13
CA GLY A 222 0.37 -31.56 30.22
C GLY A 222 1.46 -30.50 30.09
N GLY A 223 2.08 -30.39 28.91
CA GLY A 223 2.97 -29.31 28.51
C GLY A 223 2.36 -28.44 27.41
N PHE A 224 3.14 -27.48 26.91
CA PHE A 224 2.76 -26.61 25.81
C PHE A 224 3.84 -26.62 24.74
N ILE A 225 3.41 -26.62 23.48
CA ILE A 225 4.27 -26.60 22.31
C ILE A 225 3.91 -25.41 21.41
N PRO A 226 4.89 -24.72 20.80
CA PRO A 226 4.60 -23.69 19.81
C PRO A 226 3.72 -24.25 18.69
N MET A 227 2.71 -23.48 18.27
CA MET A 227 1.88 -23.83 17.12
C MET A 227 2.71 -23.85 15.82
N VAL A 228 3.79 -23.07 15.75
CA VAL A 228 4.77 -23.09 14.65
C VAL A 228 6.13 -23.47 15.20
N ILE A 229 6.74 -24.50 14.61
CA ILE A 229 8.04 -25.05 14.99
C ILE A 229 8.95 -24.94 13.77
N GLU A 230 9.85 -23.97 13.75
CA GLU A 230 10.66 -23.63 12.58
C GLU A 230 11.37 -24.85 11.93
N PRO A 231 12.05 -25.77 12.66
CA PRO A 231 12.64 -26.95 12.03
C PRO A 231 11.66 -27.88 11.30
N ILE A 232 10.38 -27.83 11.66
CA ILE A 232 9.31 -28.65 11.05
C ILE A 232 8.62 -27.87 9.93
N ASN A 233 8.35 -26.59 10.15
CA ASN A 233 7.58 -25.73 9.24
C ASN A 233 8.45 -25.01 8.20
N GLY A 234 9.76 -25.01 8.34
CA GLY A 234 10.70 -24.13 7.62
C GLY A 234 10.77 -22.74 8.25
N ASP A 235 11.86 -22.02 7.99
CA ASP A 235 12.01 -20.62 8.40
C ASP A 235 11.00 -19.71 7.70
N ILE A 236 10.82 -18.52 8.28
CA ILE A 236 9.78 -17.58 7.88
C ILE A 236 10.04 -16.93 6.52
N TYR A 237 11.26 -17.03 5.98
CA TYR A 237 11.62 -16.61 4.63
C TYR A 237 11.55 -17.74 3.60
N ALA A 238 11.25 -18.98 4.02
CA ALA A 238 11.28 -20.17 3.18
C ALA A 238 12.65 -20.41 2.50
N ASP A 239 13.75 -20.20 3.24
CA ASP A 239 15.12 -20.49 2.78
C ASP A 239 15.64 -21.87 3.23
N SER A 240 14.94 -22.50 4.18
CA SER A 240 15.26 -23.78 4.78
C SER A 240 14.13 -24.78 4.61
N VAL A 241 14.54 -26.04 4.56
CA VAL A 241 13.61 -27.16 4.43
C VAL A 241 12.93 -27.40 5.78
N GLY A 242 11.60 -27.47 5.78
CA GLY A 242 10.83 -27.92 6.94
C GLY A 242 10.65 -29.44 6.89
N ILE A 243 11.14 -30.16 7.90
CA ILE A 243 11.11 -31.64 7.92
C ILE A 243 10.36 -32.17 9.13
N VAL A 244 9.45 -33.10 8.89
CA VAL A 244 8.67 -33.78 9.93
C VAL A 244 9.54 -34.80 10.68
N PRO A 245 9.70 -34.69 12.01
CA PRO A 245 10.48 -35.63 12.80
C PRO A 245 9.71 -36.93 13.09
N PRO A 246 10.40 -38.02 13.49
CA PRO A 246 9.73 -39.23 13.97
C PRO A 246 8.78 -38.95 15.13
N GLY A 247 7.54 -39.43 15.03
CA GLY A 247 6.52 -39.29 16.07
C GLY A 247 5.70 -38.00 16.02
N TYR A 248 5.89 -37.14 15.01
CA TYR A 248 5.02 -36.00 14.78
C TYR A 248 3.60 -36.47 14.38
N PRO A 249 2.53 -35.85 14.91
CA PRO A 249 1.16 -36.19 14.52
C PRO A 249 0.86 -35.85 13.05
N VAL A 250 -0.13 -36.52 12.47
CA VAL A 250 -0.70 -36.25 11.12
C VAL A 250 0.21 -36.60 9.93
N PHE A 251 1.51 -36.30 10.00
CA PHE A 251 2.45 -36.48 8.89
C PHE A 251 3.48 -37.58 9.18
N PRO A 252 3.97 -38.31 8.16
CA PRO A 252 4.98 -39.33 8.33
C PRO A 252 6.37 -38.70 8.58
N ALA A 253 7.23 -39.44 9.27
CA ALA A 253 8.61 -39.00 9.50
C ALA A 253 9.37 -38.82 8.18
N GLY A 254 10.04 -37.67 8.02
CA GLY A 254 10.76 -37.31 6.80
C GLY A 254 9.92 -36.58 5.74
N ASP A 255 8.62 -36.37 6.00
CA ASP A 255 7.78 -35.53 5.14
C ASP A 255 8.28 -34.07 5.14
N THR A 256 8.05 -33.34 4.05
CA THR A 256 8.52 -31.97 3.86
C THR A 256 7.36 -30.99 3.90
N LEU A 257 7.37 -30.05 4.84
CA LEU A 257 6.31 -29.01 4.98
C LEU A 257 6.72 -27.65 4.43
N CYS A 258 7.99 -27.46 4.10
CA CYS A 258 8.49 -26.28 3.39
C CYS A 258 9.63 -26.68 2.46
N TYR A 259 9.51 -26.32 1.19
CA TYR A 259 10.60 -26.40 0.21
C TYR A 259 11.25 -25.02 0.06
N PRO A 260 12.59 -24.92 0.15
CA PRO A 260 13.29 -23.67 -0.12
C PRO A 260 13.06 -23.19 -1.54
N ASN A 261 12.68 -21.93 -1.72
CA ASN A 261 12.50 -21.31 -3.02
C ASN A 261 13.36 -20.06 -3.14
N HIS A 262 14.04 -19.89 -4.28
CA HIS A 262 14.82 -18.69 -4.62
C HIS A 262 15.83 -18.25 -3.54
N VAL A 263 16.45 -19.23 -2.86
CA VAL A 263 17.43 -19.00 -1.80
C VAL A 263 18.56 -18.08 -2.29
N GLY A 264 18.88 -17.08 -1.47
CA GLY A 264 19.91 -16.07 -1.77
C GLY A 264 19.36 -14.74 -2.30
N TYR A 265 18.06 -14.66 -2.58
CA TYR A 265 17.35 -13.41 -2.82
C TYR A 265 16.63 -12.99 -1.55
N ASP A 266 16.64 -11.69 -1.24
CA ASP A 266 15.87 -11.13 -0.13
C ASP A 266 14.37 -11.03 -0.48
N ALA A 267 13.54 -10.90 0.56
CA ALA A 267 12.10 -10.71 0.41
C ALA A 267 11.65 -9.31 0.85
N GLU A 268 12.51 -8.30 0.71
CA GLU A 268 12.19 -6.92 1.07
C GLU A 268 11.16 -6.31 0.10
N PHE A 269 10.23 -5.54 0.65
CA PHE A 269 9.26 -4.72 -0.08
C PHE A 269 9.20 -3.35 0.59
N ASN A 270 8.47 -2.41 0.01
CA ASN A 270 8.54 -0.99 0.38
C ASN A 270 7.24 -0.45 0.99
N LEU A 271 6.10 -1.09 0.70
CA LEU A 271 4.80 -0.66 1.17
C LEU A 271 3.89 -1.86 1.40
N CYS A 272 3.24 -1.91 2.56
CA CYS A 272 2.19 -2.88 2.84
C CYS A 272 0.81 -2.24 2.63
N VAL A 273 -0.10 -2.98 1.99
CA VAL A 273 -1.52 -2.62 1.93
C VAL A 273 -2.34 -3.76 2.55
N ASN A 274 -3.14 -3.43 3.56
CA ASN A 274 -4.07 -4.33 4.22
C ASN A 274 -5.51 -3.89 3.92
N VAL A 275 -6.33 -4.78 3.38
CA VAL A 275 -7.76 -4.54 3.12
C VAL A 275 -8.59 -5.61 3.84
N GLY A 276 -9.08 -5.29 5.04
CA GLY A 276 -9.94 -6.17 5.84
C GLY A 276 -9.24 -7.35 6.52
N GLY A 277 -7.91 -7.31 6.69
CA GLY A 277 -7.14 -8.26 7.50
C GLY A 277 -6.76 -7.69 8.87
N ALA A 278 -6.14 -8.52 9.70
CA ALA A 278 -5.59 -8.16 11.01
C ALA A 278 -4.20 -8.78 11.22
N MET A 279 -3.40 -8.15 12.08
CA MET A 279 -2.05 -8.63 12.43
C MET A 279 -2.13 -9.64 13.57
N GLY A 280 -1.32 -10.70 13.50
CA GLY A 280 -1.31 -11.73 14.56
C GLY A 280 -1.02 -11.15 15.93
N ASP A 281 -0.08 -10.21 16.06
CA ASP A 281 0.15 -9.40 17.26
C ASP A 281 0.79 -8.06 16.87
N SER A 282 0.32 -6.95 17.44
CA SER A 282 0.90 -5.63 17.14
C SER A 282 2.32 -5.45 17.67
N THR A 283 2.78 -6.27 18.62
CA THR A 283 4.20 -6.29 19.06
C THR A 283 5.14 -6.89 18.03
N TRP A 284 4.62 -7.36 16.88
CA TRP A 284 5.45 -7.73 15.75
C TRP A 284 6.03 -6.51 15.03
N LEU A 285 5.40 -5.34 15.14
CA LEU A 285 5.92 -4.14 14.51
C LEU A 285 7.11 -3.56 15.29
N ASP A 286 8.09 -3.07 14.54
CA ASP A 286 9.27 -2.37 15.03
C ASP A 286 9.47 -1.03 14.30
N ALA A 287 10.31 -0.16 14.86
CA ALA A 287 10.73 1.06 14.18
C ALA A 287 11.60 0.73 12.96
N GLY A 288 11.24 1.30 11.81
CA GLY A 288 11.90 1.03 10.53
C GLY A 288 11.17 0.00 9.66
N ASP A 289 10.09 -0.62 10.14
CA ASP A 289 9.20 -1.41 9.30
C ASP A 289 8.57 -0.54 8.20
N VAL A 290 8.20 -1.17 7.09
CA VAL A 290 7.60 -0.46 5.97
C VAL A 290 6.30 0.26 6.37
N PRO A 291 5.97 1.40 5.73
CA PRO A 291 4.68 2.01 5.90
C PRO A 291 3.53 1.03 5.60
N ILE A 292 2.42 1.17 6.32
CA ILE A 292 1.23 0.33 6.11
C ILE A 292 0.04 1.23 5.79
N ILE A 293 -0.65 0.94 4.69
CA ILE A 293 -2.01 1.42 4.42
C ILE A 293 -2.99 0.36 4.91
N SER A 294 -3.97 0.75 5.73
CA SER A 294 -4.98 -0.15 6.25
C SER A 294 -6.40 0.33 5.94
N VAL A 295 -7.15 -0.48 5.21
CA VAL A 295 -8.57 -0.29 4.91
C VAL A 295 -9.35 -1.33 5.70
N GLN A 296 -10.25 -0.91 6.58
CA GLN A 296 -11.07 -1.85 7.33
C GLN A 296 -12.43 -1.28 7.69
N THR A 297 -13.44 -2.14 7.67
CA THR A 297 -14.79 -1.87 8.18
C THR A 297 -14.78 -2.02 9.71
N PRO A 298 -15.09 -0.96 10.49
CA PRO A 298 -15.08 -1.06 11.96
C PRO A 298 -16.11 -2.06 12.53
N THR A 299 -17.10 -2.44 11.73
CA THR A 299 -18.21 -3.34 12.06
C THR A 299 -17.99 -4.78 11.58
N ASP A 300 -16.81 -5.12 11.04
CA ASP A 300 -16.50 -6.47 10.61
C ASP A 300 -16.71 -7.47 11.78
N PRO A 301 -17.58 -8.49 11.63
CA PRO A 301 -17.87 -9.46 12.69
C PRO A 301 -16.78 -10.53 12.86
N PHE A 302 -15.82 -10.62 11.94
CA PHE A 302 -14.79 -11.67 11.89
C PHE A 302 -13.41 -11.14 12.24
N ALA A 303 -12.96 -10.09 11.53
CA ALA A 303 -11.69 -9.44 11.74
C ALA A 303 -11.88 -8.20 12.63
N PRO A 304 -11.33 -8.16 13.86
CA PRO A 304 -11.58 -7.03 14.75
C PRO A 304 -10.89 -5.76 14.22
N TYR A 305 -11.52 -4.60 14.43
CA TYR A 305 -10.98 -3.29 14.01
C TYR A 305 -9.89 -2.76 14.97
N THR A 306 -10.06 -3.04 16.26
CA THR A 306 -9.04 -2.90 17.31
C THR A 306 -8.50 -4.29 17.68
N THR A 307 -7.69 -4.42 18.72
CA THR A 307 -7.26 -5.72 19.23
C THR A 307 -8.46 -6.47 19.80
N GLY A 308 -8.64 -7.71 19.34
CA GLY A 308 -9.76 -8.54 19.72
C GLY A 308 -9.61 -9.97 19.22
N VAL A 309 -10.57 -10.83 19.56
CA VAL A 309 -10.53 -12.24 19.17
C VAL A 309 -10.96 -12.39 17.71
N LEU A 310 -10.09 -12.96 16.90
CA LEU A 310 -10.39 -13.36 15.52
C LEU A 310 -11.47 -14.45 15.53
N ILE A 311 -12.52 -14.26 14.73
CA ILE A 311 -13.52 -15.29 14.45
C ILE A 311 -13.31 -15.78 13.00
N VAL A 312 -13.11 -17.08 12.80
CA VAL A 312 -12.97 -17.63 11.45
C VAL A 312 -14.34 -17.81 10.79
N PRO A 313 -14.59 -17.29 9.57
CA PRO A 313 -15.91 -17.33 8.95
C PRO A 313 -16.46 -18.75 8.71
N THR A 314 -15.59 -19.73 8.44
CA THR A 314 -15.99 -21.09 8.06
C THR A 314 -16.66 -21.86 9.21
N THR A 315 -16.13 -21.74 10.43
CA THR A 315 -16.69 -22.44 11.60
C THR A 315 -17.42 -21.49 12.56
N ASN A 316 -17.26 -20.18 12.39
CA ASN A 316 -17.78 -19.14 13.28
C ASN A 316 -17.30 -19.32 14.73
N GLU A 317 -16.03 -19.68 14.88
CA GLU A 317 -15.38 -19.96 16.16
C GLU A 317 -14.18 -19.03 16.42
N PRO A 318 -13.86 -18.77 17.70
CA PRO A 318 -12.71 -17.95 18.08
C PRO A 318 -11.38 -18.66 17.79
N VAL A 319 -10.40 -17.92 17.27
CA VAL A 319 -9.05 -18.43 16.94
C VAL A 319 -8.06 -17.98 18.01
N VAL A 320 -7.56 -16.74 17.89
CA VAL A 320 -6.65 -16.08 18.83
C VAL A 320 -6.96 -14.60 18.87
N GLU A 321 -6.46 -13.89 19.87
CA GLU A 321 -6.46 -12.42 19.87
C GLU A 321 -5.48 -11.89 18.80
N VAL A 322 -5.96 -10.99 17.96
CA VAL A 322 -5.23 -10.34 16.86
C VAL A 322 -5.42 -8.83 16.94
N SER A 323 -4.53 -8.06 16.31
CA SER A 323 -4.58 -6.60 16.27
C SER A 323 -5.16 -6.11 14.95
N GLY A 324 -6.34 -5.48 15.02
CA GLY A 324 -6.97 -4.84 13.88
C GLY A 324 -6.26 -3.59 13.37
N SER A 325 -6.75 -3.04 12.26
CA SER A 325 -6.14 -1.89 11.57
C SER A 325 -5.97 -0.66 12.47
N TYR A 326 -6.87 -0.41 13.41
CA TYR A 326 -6.74 0.73 14.33
C TYR A 326 -5.48 0.61 15.21
N ASP A 327 -5.26 -0.56 15.80
CA ASP A 327 -4.14 -0.78 16.71
C ASP A 327 -2.83 -0.97 15.94
N VAL A 328 -2.88 -1.59 14.76
CA VAL A 328 -1.74 -1.63 13.82
C VAL A 328 -1.28 -0.21 13.48
N GLN A 329 -2.20 0.69 13.16
CA GLN A 329 -1.87 2.06 12.80
C GLN A 329 -1.46 2.91 14.00
N THR A 330 -1.98 2.60 15.19
CA THR A 330 -1.48 3.18 16.44
C THR A 330 -0.01 2.83 16.66
N MET A 331 0.39 1.57 16.39
CA MET A 331 1.81 1.18 16.47
C MET A 331 2.66 1.81 15.37
N GLN A 332 2.17 1.88 14.12
CA GLN A 332 2.88 2.58 13.03
C GLN A 332 3.14 4.05 13.38
N ALA A 333 2.15 4.74 13.95
CA ALA A 333 2.30 6.11 14.41
C ALA A 333 3.29 6.22 15.57
N ALA A 334 3.26 5.29 16.53
CA ALA A 334 4.18 5.27 17.67
C ALA A 334 5.64 5.06 17.24
N PHE A 335 5.88 4.26 16.21
CA PHE A 335 7.22 4.01 15.65
C PHE A 335 7.66 5.03 14.59
N GLY A 336 6.72 5.85 14.09
CA GLY A 336 6.99 6.83 13.04
C GLY A 336 7.16 6.21 11.64
N ASN A 337 6.69 4.98 11.42
CA ASN A 337 6.86 4.26 10.16
C ASN A 337 6.05 4.88 9.00
N ASN A 338 4.96 5.60 9.32
CA ASN A 338 4.16 6.34 8.33
C ASN A 338 4.54 7.84 8.28
N ALA A 339 5.64 8.26 8.91
CA ALA A 339 5.95 9.69 9.09
C ALA A 339 6.15 10.45 7.77
N GLU A 340 6.62 9.78 6.71
CA GLU A 340 6.79 10.41 5.39
C GLU A 340 5.49 10.97 4.81
N TRP A 341 4.32 10.41 5.16
CA TRP A 341 3.04 10.92 4.69
C TRP A 341 2.58 12.14 5.48
N LEU A 342 3.00 12.28 6.74
CA LEU A 342 2.67 13.44 7.58
C LEU A 342 3.36 14.73 7.09
N GLU A 343 4.37 14.61 6.24
CA GLU A 343 5.02 15.74 5.56
C GLU A 343 4.18 16.29 4.40
N HIS A 344 3.00 15.72 4.12
CA HIS A 344 2.10 16.08 3.03
C HIS A 344 0.68 16.40 3.52
N ASP A 345 0.09 17.42 2.91
CA ASP A 345 -1.31 17.80 3.09
C ASP A 345 -2.16 17.15 1.99
N PHE A 346 -2.78 16.01 2.30
CA PHE A 346 -3.71 15.33 1.41
C PHE A 346 -5.10 15.97 1.51
N ILE A 347 -5.44 16.87 0.57
CA ILE A 347 -6.75 17.53 0.48
C ILE A 347 -7.71 16.84 -0.50
N ASP A 348 -7.31 15.69 -1.02
CA ASP A 348 -8.18 14.86 -1.87
C ASP A 348 -9.41 14.37 -1.07
N PRO A 349 -10.55 14.09 -1.75
CA PRO A 349 -11.77 13.66 -1.09
C PRO A 349 -11.63 12.38 -0.25
N PHE A 350 -10.73 11.47 -0.60
CA PHE A 350 -10.56 10.18 0.06
C PHE A 350 -9.80 10.36 1.38
N SER A 351 -8.67 11.06 1.35
CA SER A 351 -7.89 11.39 2.55
C SER A 351 -8.67 12.30 3.49
N THR A 352 -9.35 13.31 2.95
CA THR A 352 -10.26 14.16 3.74
C THR A 352 -11.34 13.33 4.43
N ARG A 353 -11.92 12.35 3.72
CA ARG A 353 -12.93 11.45 4.31
C ARG A 353 -12.36 10.58 5.43
N ALA A 354 -11.18 9.98 5.22
CA ALA A 354 -10.51 9.15 6.19
C ALA A 354 -10.17 9.94 7.47
N ASN A 355 -9.63 11.15 7.31
CA ASN A 355 -9.21 12.02 8.41
C ASN A 355 -10.33 12.46 9.35
N MET A 356 -11.60 12.38 8.91
CA MET A 356 -12.75 12.64 9.79
C MET A 356 -13.04 11.50 10.77
N VAL A 357 -12.53 10.29 10.55
CA VAL A 357 -12.92 9.07 11.30
C VAL A 357 -11.76 8.15 11.67
N ASN A 358 -10.52 8.50 11.35
CA ASN A 358 -9.33 7.70 11.63
C ASN A 358 -8.55 8.14 12.89
N ASP A 359 -9.10 9.08 13.67
CA ASP A 359 -8.46 9.67 14.85
C ASP A 359 -7.07 10.27 14.59
N GLY A 360 -6.80 10.72 13.37
CA GLY A 360 -5.50 11.26 12.96
C GLY A 360 -4.41 10.20 12.71
N LEU A 361 -4.78 8.91 12.68
CA LEU A 361 -3.87 7.82 12.32
C LEU A 361 -3.68 7.80 10.80
N GLU A 362 -2.65 8.49 10.33
CA GLU A 362 -2.28 8.52 8.91
C GLU A 362 -1.92 7.12 8.40
N GLY A 363 -2.44 6.73 7.23
CA GLY A 363 -2.43 5.36 6.72
C GLY A 363 -3.68 4.52 7.05
N LEU A 364 -4.54 4.97 7.96
CA LEU A 364 -5.81 4.30 8.30
C LEU A 364 -6.99 4.86 7.49
N PHE A 365 -7.68 3.97 6.78
CA PHE A 365 -8.93 4.23 6.06
C PHE A 365 -10.10 3.41 6.64
N PRO A 366 -10.86 3.97 7.60
CA PRO A 366 -12.03 3.31 8.16
C PRO A 366 -13.21 3.37 7.18
N VAL A 367 -13.72 2.21 6.78
CA VAL A 367 -14.88 2.10 5.90
C VAL A 367 -16.16 2.14 6.72
N VAL A 368 -16.70 3.34 6.89
CA VAL A 368 -17.95 3.59 7.64
C VAL A 368 -19.09 3.91 6.67
N ARG A 369 -20.10 3.04 6.61
CA ARG A 369 -21.38 3.26 5.87
C ARG A 369 -22.42 3.93 6.76
N GLU A 370 -23.66 4.17 6.35
CA GLU A 370 -24.72 4.65 7.26
C GLU A 370 -25.73 3.53 7.60
N VAL A 371 -26.33 3.55 8.79
CA VAL A 371 -27.42 2.63 9.20
C VAL A 371 -28.64 2.84 8.27
N PRO A 372 -29.34 1.78 7.81
CA PRO A 372 -29.27 0.38 8.25
C PRO A 372 -28.27 -0.50 7.51
N ALA A 373 -27.49 0.04 6.57
CA ALA A 373 -26.55 -0.74 5.76
C ALA A 373 -25.29 -1.21 6.52
N GLN A 374 -25.04 -0.68 7.72
CA GLN A 374 -23.83 -0.92 8.51
C GLN A 374 -23.75 -2.25 9.27
N VAL A 375 -24.86 -2.93 9.57
CA VAL A 375 -24.88 -3.75 10.81
C VAL A 375 -23.88 -4.91 10.79
N LEU A 376 -23.44 -5.40 9.62
CA LEU A 376 -22.43 -6.47 9.50
C LEU A 376 -21.55 -6.36 8.24
N ASP A 377 -21.44 -5.19 7.59
CA ASP A 377 -20.66 -5.08 6.35
C ASP A 377 -19.15 -5.27 6.65
N SER A 378 -18.58 -6.38 6.17
CA SER A 378 -17.18 -6.78 6.36
C SER A 378 -16.33 -6.44 5.14
N SER A 379 -16.87 -6.63 3.93
CA SER A 379 -16.13 -6.42 2.68
C SER A 379 -16.98 -5.73 1.60
N PRO A 380 -17.30 -4.44 1.77
CA PRO A 380 -18.15 -3.70 0.84
C PRO A 380 -17.53 -3.50 -0.56
N TRP A 381 -16.23 -3.74 -0.70
CA TRP A 381 -15.49 -3.78 -1.96
C TRP A 381 -15.64 -5.12 -2.71
N ASP A 382 -16.20 -6.15 -2.08
CA ASP A 382 -16.39 -7.45 -2.72
C ASP A 382 -17.66 -7.51 -3.55
N PHE A 383 -17.56 -8.19 -4.70
CA PHE A 383 -18.69 -8.52 -5.57
C PHE A 383 -18.45 -9.84 -6.29
N TRP A 384 -19.54 -10.49 -6.67
CA TRP A 384 -19.54 -11.77 -7.37
C TRP A 384 -20.83 -11.91 -8.20
N ASP A 385 -20.90 -12.92 -9.05
CA ASP A 385 -22.14 -13.29 -9.73
C ASP A 385 -23.04 -14.12 -8.81
N PRO A 386 -24.22 -13.61 -8.40
CA PRO A 386 -25.16 -14.35 -7.56
C PRO A 386 -25.65 -15.65 -8.17
N ALA A 387 -25.69 -15.75 -9.50
CA ALA A 387 -26.26 -16.91 -10.19
C ALA A 387 -25.35 -18.14 -10.14
N THR A 388 -24.04 -17.94 -9.96
CA THR A 388 -23.02 -19.00 -10.04
C THR A 388 -22.30 -19.26 -8.73
N ASN A 389 -22.40 -18.35 -7.75
CA ASN A 389 -21.67 -18.46 -6.49
C ASN A 389 -22.41 -19.33 -5.46
N ALA A 390 -21.82 -20.46 -5.08
CA ALA A 390 -22.39 -21.39 -4.10
C ALA A 390 -22.57 -20.79 -2.69
N ASN A 391 -21.82 -19.74 -2.36
CA ASN A 391 -21.81 -19.09 -1.06
C ASN A 391 -22.51 -17.72 -1.10
N HIS A 392 -23.35 -17.43 -2.11
CA HIS A 392 -24.05 -16.14 -2.26
C HIS A 392 -24.85 -15.75 -1.01
N ASP A 393 -25.70 -16.64 -0.51
CA ASP A 393 -26.56 -16.36 0.64
C ASP A 393 -25.72 -16.06 1.90
N ASN A 394 -24.61 -16.77 2.09
CA ASN A 394 -23.70 -16.51 3.20
C ASN A 394 -22.98 -15.16 3.03
N GLY A 395 -22.51 -14.85 1.82
CA GLY A 395 -21.87 -13.57 1.51
C GLY A 395 -22.78 -12.36 1.74
N LEU A 396 -24.09 -12.49 1.49
CA LEU A 396 -25.05 -11.40 1.76
C LEU A 396 -25.23 -11.08 3.25
N LEU A 397 -24.86 -11.99 4.16
CA LEU A 397 -24.95 -11.73 5.61
C LEU A 397 -23.95 -10.66 6.06
N THR A 398 -22.78 -10.61 5.41
CA THR A 398 -21.70 -9.66 5.77
C THR A 398 -21.27 -8.75 4.63
N ASN A 399 -21.97 -8.79 3.51
CA ASN A 399 -21.94 -7.76 2.48
C ASN A 399 -23.40 -7.59 2.01
N PRO A 400 -24.27 -7.01 2.87
CA PRO A 400 -25.64 -6.70 2.48
C PRO A 400 -25.60 -5.82 1.23
N ASP A 401 -26.66 -5.76 0.43
CA ASP A 401 -26.74 -4.94 -0.79
C ASP A 401 -25.58 -5.09 -1.80
N MET A 402 -24.88 -6.22 -1.79
CA MET A 402 -23.77 -6.53 -2.69
C MET A 402 -24.14 -6.27 -4.15
N SER A 403 -23.32 -5.46 -4.81
CA SER A 403 -23.38 -5.21 -6.24
C SER A 403 -22.02 -4.76 -6.76
N ALA A 404 -21.78 -4.98 -8.05
CA ALA A 404 -20.57 -4.48 -8.71
C ALA A 404 -20.45 -2.95 -8.62
N VAL A 405 -21.57 -2.21 -8.61
CA VAL A 405 -21.57 -0.75 -8.48
C VAL A 405 -21.05 -0.34 -7.10
N LYS A 406 -21.62 -0.92 -6.03
CA LYS A 406 -21.17 -0.69 -4.65
C LYS A 406 -19.68 -0.99 -4.51
N ALA A 407 -19.28 -2.19 -4.91
CA ALA A 407 -17.91 -2.65 -4.81
C ALA A 407 -16.93 -1.72 -5.52
N LYS A 408 -17.21 -1.37 -6.78
CA LYS A 408 -16.36 -0.48 -7.56
C LYS A 408 -16.24 0.92 -6.95
N THR A 409 -17.30 1.46 -6.33
CA THR A 409 -17.21 2.75 -5.60
C THR A 409 -16.27 2.67 -4.39
N PHE A 410 -16.28 1.56 -3.65
CA PHE A 410 -15.31 1.38 -2.56
C PHE A 410 -13.90 1.14 -3.09
N ILE A 411 -13.74 0.39 -4.18
CA ILE A 411 -12.45 0.22 -4.86
C ILE A 411 -11.90 1.58 -5.35
N ASP A 412 -12.73 2.47 -5.90
CA ASP A 412 -12.33 3.83 -6.27
C ASP A 412 -11.73 4.57 -5.06
N SER A 413 -12.37 4.44 -3.90
CA SER A 413 -11.91 5.08 -2.66
C SER A 413 -10.60 4.48 -2.13
N ILE A 414 -10.47 3.15 -2.19
CA ILE A 414 -9.27 2.43 -1.77
C ILE A 414 -8.08 2.82 -2.65
N ILE A 415 -8.24 2.80 -3.98
CA ILE A 415 -7.18 3.17 -4.92
C ILE A 415 -6.85 4.66 -4.80
N GLY A 416 -7.86 5.53 -4.65
CA GLY A 416 -7.66 6.96 -4.47
C GLY A 416 -6.90 7.31 -3.19
N TYR A 417 -7.12 6.58 -2.09
CA TYR A 417 -6.34 6.73 -0.85
C TYR A 417 -4.94 6.13 -0.97
N TYR A 418 -4.80 5.02 -1.69
CA TYR A 418 -3.53 4.32 -1.91
C TYR A 418 -2.56 5.09 -2.79
N ALA A 419 -3.02 5.55 -3.96
CA ALA A 419 -2.16 6.03 -5.03
C ALA A 419 -1.18 7.14 -4.62
N PRO A 420 -1.60 8.20 -3.91
CA PRO A 420 -0.67 9.26 -3.55
C PRO A 420 0.35 8.84 -2.50
N ARG A 421 -0.03 7.97 -1.55
CA ARG A 421 0.87 7.39 -0.54
C ARG A 421 1.90 6.48 -1.19
N ALA A 422 1.45 5.62 -2.10
CA ALA A 422 2.34 4.76 -2.89
C ALA A 422 3.32 5.57 -3.75
N CYS A 423 2.87 6.69 -4.32
CA CYS A 423 3.74 7.56 -5.08
C CYS A 423 4.90 8.12 -4.25
N ILE A 424 4.62 8.57 -3.02
CA ILE A 424 5.61 9.09 -2.08
C ILE A 424 6.56 7.97 -1.66
N THR A 425 6.02 6.89 -1.07
CA THR A 425 6.80 5.78 -0.49
C THR A 425 7.71 5.10 -1.52
N LEU A 426 7.25 4.92 -2.75
CA LEU A 426 8.03 4.27 -3.81
C LEU A 426 8.91 5.26 -4.61
N GLY A 427 8.90 6.54 -4.26
CA GLY A 427 9.62 7.59 -4.98
C GLY A 427 9.31 7.59 -6.47
N LEU A 428 8.02 7.58 -6.84
CA LEU A 428 7.59 7.51 -8.24
C LEU A 428 7.67 8.85 -8.96
N GLY A 429 7.87 9.95 -8.22
CA GLY A 429 8.06 11.29 -8.76
C GLY A 429 6.78 11.90 -9.34
N CYS A 430 5.61 11.49 -8.86
CA CYS A 430 4.35 11.99 -9.39
C CYS A 430 4.09 13.45 -9.01
N ASP A 431 3.48 14.20 -9.91
CA ASP A 431 2.97 15.55 -9.60
C ASP A 431 1.65 15.48 -8.82
N LEU A 432 1.76 15.37 -7.51
CA LEU A 432 0.61 15.28 -6.62
C LEU A 432 -0.09 16.64 -6.41
N GLN A 433 0.52 17.77 -6.82
CA GLN A 433 -0.12 19.09 -6.71
C GLN A 433 -1.36 19.16 -7.60
N GLY A 434 -1.29 18.57 -8.80
CA GLY A 434 -2.42 18.46 -9.73
C GLY A 434 -3.57 17.58 -9.20
N SER A 435 -3.27 16.67 -8.28
CA SER A 435 -4.23 15.72 -7.67
C SER A 435 -4.85 16.25 -6.37
N GLY A 436 -4.61 17.51 -6.01
CA GLY A 436 -5.10 18.07 -4.76
C GLY A 436 -4.34 17.55 -3.54
N ILE A 437 -3.02 17.44 -3.65
CA ILE A 437 -2.14 17.13 -2.52
C ILE A 437 -1.04 18.17 -2.53
N THR A 438 -0.96 18.94 -1.46
CA THR A 438 0.12 19.89 -1.27
C THR A 438 1.20 19.23 -0.41
N VAL A 439 2.48 19.52 -0.67
CA VAL A 439 3.50 19.18 0.31
C VAL A 439 3.18 19.99 1.56
N GLY A 440 3.20 19.38 2.75
CA GLY A 440 2.92 20.00 4.05
C GLY A 440 3.94 21.06 4.45
N VAL A 441 4.85 21.39 3.53
CA VAL A 441 5.52 22.67 3.52
C VAL A 441 4.52 23.71 3.02
N GLU A 442 3.96 24.50 3.93
CA GLU A 442 3.17 25.68 3.58
C GLU A 442 4.08 26.65 2.78
N ASP A 443 4.04 26.55 1.45
CA ASP A 443 4.65 27.51 0.53
C ASP A 443 3.84 28.81 0.64
N LEU A 444 4.25 29.65 1.59
CA LEU A 444 3.67 30.96 1.76
C LEU A 444 3.92 31.79 0.49
N ASN A 445 2.95 32.61 0.09
CA ASN A 445 3.27 33.63 -0.91
C ASN A 445 4.20 34.66 -0.27
N SER A 446 5.02 35.32 -1.09
CA SER A 446 5.85 36.42 -0.59
C SER A 446 5.05 37.53 0.09
N ASN A 447 3.78 37.69 -0.24
CA ASN A 447 2.92 38.65 0.43
C ASN A 447 2.55 38.23 1.85
N ASP A 448 2.42 36.92 2.11
CA ASP A 448 1.99 36.37 3.40
C ASP A 448 3.06 36.59 4.47
N VAL A 449 4.35 36.55 4.07
CA VAL A 449 5.51 36.85 4.93
C VAL A 449 6.04 38.28 4.79
N GLY A 450 5.39 39.13 3.98
CA GLY A 450 5.87 40.48 3.66
C GLY A 450 7.28 40.51 3.03
N LEU A 451 7.64 39.49 2.26
CA LEU A 451 8.96 39.33 1.66
C LEU A 451 9.23 40.40 0.61
N PHE A 452 10.22 41.24 0.88
CA PHE A 452 10.76 42.24 -0.03
C PHE A 452 12.22 41.93 -0.34
N ILE A 453 12.54 41.80 -1.64
CA ILE A 453 13.89 41.47 -2.12
C ILE A 453 14.45 42.65 -2.91
N SER A 454 15.59 43.18 -2.49
CA SER A 454 16.22 44.31 -3.17
C SER A 454 17.73 44.40 -2.90
N PRO A 455 18.56 44.81 -3.88
CA PRO A 455 18.21 44.91 -5.30
C PRO A 455 18.07 43.51 -5.92
N ASN A 456 17.19 43.35 -6.91
CA ASN A 456 17.11 42.15 -7.74
C ASN A 456 16.83 42.58 -9.19
N PRO A 457 17.83 42.55 -10.12
CA PRO A 457 19.14 41.92 -9.97
C PRO A 457 20.11 42.67 -9.03
N GLY A 458 20.87 41.92 -8.22
CA GLY A 458 21.95 42.45 -7.38
C GLY A 458 23.32 42.39 -8.05
N VAL A 459 24.26 43.23 -7.60
CA VAL A 459 25.65 43.26 -8.09
C VAL A 459 26.57 42.57 -7.09
N ASP A 460 26.69 43.14 -5.89
CA ASP A 460 27.54 42.57 -4.84
C ASP A 460 26.73 41.82 -3.78
N GLN A 461 25.47 42.22 -3.56
CA GLN A 461 24.58 41.62 -2.58
C GLN A 461 23.11 41.74 -2.98
N ILE A 462 22.27 40.87 -2.40
CA ILE A 462 20.81 40.89 -2.46
C ILE A 462 20.29 40.84 -1.04
N THR A 463 19.41 41.77 -0.66
CA THR A 463 18.80 41.81 0.67
C THR A 463 17.41 41.22 0.64
N PHE A 464 17.11 40.34 1.60
CA PHE A 464 15.79 39.80 1.89
C PHE A 464 15.27 40.46 3.16
N ARG A 465 14.02 40.93 3.13
CA ARG A 465 13.32 41.50 4.28
C ARG A 465 11.95 40.88 4.43
N THR A 466 11.57 40.49 5.63
CA THR A 466 10.25 39.90 5.94
C THR A 466 9.54 40.72 7.01
N SER A 467 8.24 40.51 7.18
CA SER A 467 7.45 41.08 8.29
C SER A 467 7.97 40.55 9.63
N THR A 468 7.74 41.31 10.71
CA THR A 468 8.24 41.04 12.07
C THR A 468 7.83 39.67 12.61
N GLU A 469 6.67 39.18 12.20
CA GLU A 469 6.10 37.89 12.61
C GLU A 469 6.79 36.68 11.96
N PHE A 470 7.61 36.91 10.93
CA PHE A 470 8.27 35.87 10.13
C PHE A 470 9.79 36.07 10.11
N PRO A 471 10.50 35.84 11.23
CA PRO A 471 11.96 35.83 11.23
C PRO A 471 12.46 34.70 10.34
N ILE A 472 13.45 35.00 9.50
CA ILE A 472 14.08 34.02 8.62
C ILE A 472 14.96 33.12 9.50
N GLU A 473 14.70 31.81 9.49
CA GLU A 473 15.50 30.83 10.23
C GLU A 473 16.69 30.38 9.40
N ASP A 474 16.44 29.99 8.14
CA ASP A 474 17.46 29.53 7.20
C ASP A 474 17.23 30.09 5.79
N ILE A 475 18.29 30.17 5.01
CA ILE A 475 18.26 30.46 3.57
C ILE A 475 19.11 29.46 2.80
N TYR A 476 18.51 28.81 1.81
CA TYR A 476 19.16 27.91 0.86
C TYR A 476 19.11 28.51 -0.54
N VAL A 477 20.23 28.47 -1.26
CA VAL A 477 20.34 29.03 -2.62
C VAL A 477 20.70 27.90 -3.57
N TYR A 478 19.91 27.76 -4.63
CA TYR A 478 20.06 26.72 -5.65
C TYR A 478 20.34 27.35 -7.01
N ASP A 479 21.13 26.68 -7.83
CA ASP A 479 21.23 27.00 -9.26
C ASP A 479 20.01 26.48 -10.05
N LEU A 480 19.98 26.71 -11.36
CA LEU A 480 18.86 26.30 -12.22
C LEU A 480 18.79 24.79 -12.47
N GLU A 481 19.86 24.06 -12.18
CA GLU A 481 19.90 22.61 -12.22
C GLU A 481 19.49 21.99 -10.87
N GLY A 482 19.07 22.80 -9.90
CA GLY A 482 18.59 22.37 -8.58
C GLY A 482 19.70 22.04 -7.59
N ARG A 483 20.98 22.33 -7.90
CA ARG A 483 22.09 22.05 -6.99
C ARG A 483 22.20 23.15 -5.95
N LEU A 484 22.38 22.76 -4.69
CA LEU A 484 22.61 23.70 -3.58
C LEU A 484 23.98 24.37 -3.75
N VAL A 485 23.99 25.70 -3.88
CA VAL A 485 25.21 26.51 -4.10
C VAL A 485 25.56 27.42 -2.92
N ALA A 486 24.61 27.71 -2.03
CA ALA A 486 24.88 28.34 -0.74
C ALA A 486 23.81 27.94 0.30
N ALA A 487 24.21 27.84 1.56
CA ALA A 487 23.31 27.59 2.68
C ALA A 487 23.70 28.46 3.87
N HIS A 488 22.71 29.10 4.49
CA HIS A 488 22.87 29.94 5.66
C HIS A 488 21.84 29.50 6.69
N VAL A 489 22.31 28.89 7.77
CA VAL A 489 21.47 28.35 8.84
C VAL A 489 21.54 29.21 10.09
N ASN A 490 20.49 29.19 10.92
CA ASN A 490 20.39 29.95 12.17
C ASN A 490 20.52 31.47 11.97
N VAL A 491 19.88 32.02 10.93
CA VAL A 491 19.80 33.46 10.66
C VAL A 491 19.05 34.20 11.77
N GLN A 492 17.87 33.69 12.12
CA GLN A 492 16.99 34.17 13.20
C GLN A 492 16.76 35.69 13.15
N ASN A 493 16.49 36.21 11.95
CA ASN A 493 16.38 37.65 11.69
C ASN A 493 15.39 37.94 10.55
N ASN A 494 14.67 39.07 10.60
CA ASN A 494 13.77 39.50 9.53
C ASN A 494 14.50 40.19 8.37
N VAL A 495 15.81 40.42 8.49
CA VAL A 495 16.66 40.98 7.42
C VAL A 495 17.88 40.08 7.22
N PHE A 496 18.10 39.67 5.97
CA PHE A 496 19.28 38.91 5.58
C PHE A 496 19.92 39.47 4.31
N GLU A 497 21.24 39.62 4.31
CA GLU A 497 22.02 40.08 3.16
C GLU A 497 22.82 38.92 2.56
N LEU A 498 22.39 38.43 1.41
CA LEU A 498 23.11 37.43 0.64
C LEU A 498 24.20 38.12 -0.19
N GLN A 499 25.46 37.83 0.13
CA GLN A 499 26.62 38.34 -0.59
C GLN A 499 26.91 37.45 -1.81
N LYS A 500 27.24 38.05 -2.96
CA LYS A 500 27.57 37.33 -4.20
C LYS A 500 28.76 36.40 -4.02
N ASN A 501 29.84 36.89 -3.40
CA ASN A 501 31.06 36.12 -3.15
C ASN A 501 31.50 35.25 -4.36
N SER A 502 31.53 33.93 -4.20
CA SER A 502 31.91 32.94 -5.22
C SER A 502 30.75 32.49 -6.12
N LEU A 503 29.54 33.02 -5.94
CA LEU A 503 28.40 32.73 -6.82
C LEU A 503 28.65 33.34 -8.20
N SER A 504 28.35 32.57 -9.23
CA SER A 504 28.44 33.04 -10.62
C SER A 504 27.42 34.14 -10.91
N THR A 505 27.72 34.98 -11.90
CA THR A 505 26.70 35.83 -12.52
C THR A 505 25.65 34.91 -13.15
N GLY A 506 24.39 35.08 -12.78
CA GLY A 506 23.35 34.13 -13.15
C GLY A 506 22.09 34.26 -12.33
N MET A 507 21.18 33.32 -12.58
CA MET A 507 19.89 33.21 -11.92
C MET A 507 19.95 32.07 -10.91
N PHE A 508 19.36 32.30 -9.75
CA PHE A 508 19.29 31.35 -8.65
C PHE A 508 17.88 31.33 -8.06
N ILE A 509 17.56 30.27 -7.33
CA ILE A 509 16.38 30.18 -6.47
C ILE A 509 16.85 30.29 -5.03
N ALA A 510 16.36 31.29 -4.30
CA ALA A 510 16.55 31.41 -2.86
C ALA A 510 15.30 30.90 -2.14
N GLU A 511 15.45 29.85 -1.35
CA GLU A 511 14.44 29.29 -0.44
C GLU A 511 14.69 29.83 0.96
N LEU A 512 13.74 30.60 1.49
CA LEU A 512 13.74 31.09 2.86
C LEU A 512 12.87 30.17 3.72
N ARG A 513 13.35 29.75 4.88
CA ARG A 513 12.59 28.94 5.85
C ARG A 513 12.26 29.74 7.10
N PHE A 514 11.11 29.43 7.66
CA PHE A 514 10.52 30.05 8.86
C PHE A 514 10.10 28.94 9.83
N ALA A 515 9.68 29.35 11.04
CA ALA A 515 9.14 28.43 12.05
C ALA A 515 7.97 27.58 11.50
N ASP A 516 7.72 26.45 12.14
CA ASP A 516 6.67 25.48 11.79
C ASP A 516 6.80 24.93 10.35
N GLN A 517 8.04 24.77 9.87
CA GLN A 517 8.38 24.25 8.53
C GLN A 517 7.84 25.07 7.34
N LYS A 518 7.43 26.32 7.54
CA LYS A 518 6.97 27.19 6.44
C LYS A 518 8.14 27.67 5.58
N ARG A 519 7.93 27.82 4.27
CA ARG A 519 8.98 28.36 3.38
C ARG A 519 8.45 29.30 2.31
N VAL A 520 9.36 30.09 1.72
CA VAL A 520 9.12 30.91 0.54
C VAL A 520 10.30 30.81 -0.42
N SER A 521 10.03 30.41 -1.66
CA SER A 521 11.04 30.35 -2.73
C SER A 521 10.92 31.51 -3.70
N LYS A 522 12.03 32.23 -3.94
CA LYS A 522 12.09 33.31 -4.93
C LYS A 522 13.32 33.29 -5.80
N LYS A 523 13.07 33.61 -7.06
CA LYS A 523 14.11 33.85 -8.07
C LYS A 523 14.90 35.11 -7.75
N VAL A 524 16.22 34.97 -7.69
CA VAL A 524 17.18 36.06 -7.49
C VAL A 524 18.24 36.03 -8.59
N ILE A 525 18.74 37.21 -8.96
CA ILE A 525 19.67 37.35 -10.09
C ILE A 525 20.89 38.16 -9.62
N PHE A 526 22.08 37.59 -9.78
CA PHE A 526 23.34 38.33 -9.65
C PHE A 526 23.85 38.71 -11.04
N LYS A 527 24.22 39.99 -11.22
CA LYS A 527 24.83 40.52 -12.44
C LYS A 527 26.35 40.56 -12.35
#